data_AF-A0A7C1SU22-F1
#
_entry.id   AF-A0A7C1SU22-F1
#
_cell.length_a   1.000
_cell.length_b   1.000
_cell.length_c   1.000
_cell.angle_alpha   90.00
_cell.angle_beta   90.00
_cell.angle_gamma   90.00
#
_symmetry.space_group_name_H-M   'P 1'
#
loop_
_entity.id
_entity.type
_entity.pdbx_description
1 polymer ?
#
loop_
_entity_poly.entity_id
_entity_poly.type
_entity_poly.pdbx_seq_one_letter_code
_entity_poly.pdbx_strand_id
1 'polypeptide(L)'
;MNDLKHLPHPTKCFCQIPPETLKKWIVERYIKNRSTIDLLGSVSDPLAKEAITAVALVDTDDSTLLEMMGDVELPDHHILHCREQAKELIEELRKENG
;
A
#
# COMPACT_ATOMS: atom_id res chain seq x y z
N MET A 1 17.52 7.53 1.81
CA MET A 1 17.62 6.73 0.58
C MET A 1 16.22 6.21 0.32
N ASN A 2 15.59 6.54 -0.81
CA ASN A 2 14.21 6.12 -1.08
C ASN A 2 14.21 4.66 -1.55
N ASP A 3 14.17 3.71 -0.60
CA ASP A 3 14.10 2.25 -0.81
C ASP A 3 12.91 1.79 -1.67
N LEU A 4 12.00 2.69 -2.03
CA LEU A 4 10.79 2.42 -2.82
C LEU A 4 11.07 2.32 -4.32
N LYS A 5 12.14 2.91 -4.85
CA LYS A 5 12.46 2.90 -6.30
C LYS A 5 12.84 1.53 -6.84
N HIS A 6 13.12 0.57 -5.97
CA HIS A 6 13.39 -0.82 -6.33
C HIS A 6 12.15 -1.71 -6.24
N LEU A 7 11.01 -1.16 -5.81
CA LEU A 7 9.76 -1.90 -5.75
C LEU A 7 9.11 -1.97 -7.14
N PRO A 8 8.45 -3.09 -7.47
CA PRO A 8 7.67 -3.16 -8.69
C PRO A 8 6.55 -2.12 -8.62
N HIS A 9 6.35 -1.38 -9.72
CA HIS A 9 5.26 -0.42 -9.77
C HIS A 9 3.91 -1.15 -9.66
N PRO A 10 3.04 -0.75 -8.73
CA PRO A 10 1.70 -1.31 -8.63
C PRO A 10 0.88 -0.98 -9.88
N THR A 11 0.15 -1.98 -10.38
CA THR A 11 -0.80 -1.80 -11.50
C THR A 11 -2.24 -1.59 -11.01
N LYS A 12 -2.44 -1.67 -9.69
CA LYS A 12 -3.73 -1.53 -9.01
C LYS A 12 -3.68 -0.45 -7.95
N CYS A 13 -4.68 0.42 -7.97
CA CYS A 13 -5.00 1.33 -6.89
C CYS A 13 -5.45 0.57 -5.63
N PHE A 14 -5.39 1.22 -4.47
CA PHE A 14 -5.88 0.70 -3.20
C PHE A 14 -7.31 0.12 -3.28
N CYS A 15 -8.20 0.76 -4.05
CA CYS A 15 -9.59 0.32 -4.23
C CYS A 15 -9.76 -0.92 -5.12
N GLN A 16 -8.74 -1.25 -5.93
CA GLN A 16 -8.73 -2.41 -6.83
C GLN A 16 -8.12 -3.66 -6.17
N ILE A 17 -7.49 -3.49 -5.01
CA ILE A 17 -6.99 -4.60 -4.18
C ILE A 17 -8.16 -5.12 -3.34
N PRO A 18 -8.36 -6.45 -3.23
CA PRO A 18 -9.41 -7.01 -2.39
C PRO A 18 -9.30 -6.47 -0.96
N PRO A 19 -10.41 -6.04 -0.34
CA PRO A 19 -10.38 -5.32 0.93
C PRO A 19 -9.77 -6.16 2.06
N GLU A 20 -10.02 -7.47 2.07
CA GLU A 20 -9.38 -8.40 3.02
C GLU A 20 -7.85 -8.48 2.87
N THR A 21 -7.36 -8.38 1.63
CA THR A 21 -5.93 -8.41 1.32
C THR A 21 -5.28 -7.10 1.73
N LEU A 22 -5.92 -5.97 1.41
CA LEU A 22 -5.44 -4.65 1.80
C LEU A 22 -5.36 -4.53 3.33
N LYS A 23 -6.44 -4.91 4.04
CA LYS A 23 -6.50 -4.92 5.51
C LYS A 23 -5.41 -5.78 6.13
N LYS A 24 -5.22 -7.01 5.62
CA LYS A 24 -4.16 -7.92 6.09
C LYS A 24 -2.79 -7.26 6.05
N TRP A 25 -2.43 -6.66 4.92
CA TRP A 25 -1.09 -6.07 4.76
C TRP A 25 -0.93 -4.75 5.50
N ILE A 26 -2.00 -3.97 5.67
CA ILE A 26 -2.03 -2.82 6.56
C ILE A 26 -1.70 -3.25 8.00
N VAL A 27 -2.37 -4.29 8.50
CA VAL A 27 -2.11 -4.79 9.87
C VAL A 27 -0.66 -5.22 10.02
N GLU A 28 -0.12 -5.99 9.10
CA GLU A 28 1.27 -6.44 9.16
C GLU A 28 2.26 -5.26 9.12
N ARG A 29 2.04 -4.27 8.24
CA ARG A 29 2.95 -3.14 8.02
C ARG A 29 2.89 -2.07 9.12
N TYR A 30 1.68 -1.68 9.52
CA TYR A 30 1.46 -0.48 10.36
C TYR A 30 1.08 -0.81 11.81
N ILE A 31 0.55 -2.01 12.08
CA ILE A 31 0.18 -2.41 13.45
C ILE A 31 1.25 -3.33 14.04
N LYS A 32 1.68 -4.36 13.29
CA LYS A 32 2.78 -5.25 13.69
C LYS A 32 4.17 -4.71 13.36
N ASN A 33 4.25 -3.53 12.73
CA ASN A 33 5.50 -2.83 12.42
C ASN A 33 6.51 -3.65 11.59
N ARG A 34 6.03 -4.55 10.71
CA ARG A 34 6.91 -5.29 9.79
C ARG A 34 7.34 -4.39 8.64
N SER A 35 8.62 -4.43 8.27
CA SER A 35 9.13 -3.62 7.16
C SER A 35 8.58 -4.10 5.81
N THR A 36 8.45 -3.20 4.84
CA THR A 36 8.00 -3.55 3.48
C THR A 36 8.89 -4.63 2.84
N ILE A 37 10.20 -4.55 3.04
CA ILE A 37 11.17 -5.52 2.50
C ILE A 37 10.97 -6.91 3.13
N ASP A 38 10.77 -6.97 4.45
CA ASP A 38 10.46 -8.23 5.15
C ASP A 38 9.13 -8.84 4.65
N LEU A 39 8.11 -8.01 4.46
CA LEU A 39 6.82 -8.48 3.94
C LEU A 39 6.94 -9.05 2.53
N LEU A 40 7.62 -8.34 1.63
CA LEU A 40 7.87 -8.79 0.26
C LEU A 40 8.72 -10.07 0.20
N GLY A 41 9.71 -10.20 1.10
CA GLY A 41 10.50 -11.41 1.24
C GLY A 41 9.72 -12.61 1.79
N SER A 42 8.63 -12.36 2.51
CA SER A 42 7.77 -13.40 3.12
C SER A 42 6.67 -13.93 2.21
N VAL A 43 6.50 -13.38 0.99
CA VAL A 43 5.48 -13.81 0.04
C VAL A 43 6.06 -14.17 -1.33
N SER A 44 5.49 -15.18 -1.96
CA SER A 44 5.80 -15.54 -3.36
C SER A 44 4.71 -15.12 -4.34
N ASP A 45 3.49 -14.89 -3.84
CA ASP A 45 2.33 -14.55 -4.66
C ASP A 45 2.41 -13.13 -5.24
N PRO A 46 2.26 -12.95 -6.57
CA PRO A 46 2.32 -11.63 -7.20
C PRO A 46 1.25 -10.65 -6.72
N LEU A 47 0.04 -11.12 -6.43
CA LEU A 47 -1.04 -10.25 -5.94
C LEU A 47 -0.75 -9.75 -4.52
N ALA A 48 -0.18 -10.62 -3.68
CA ALA A 48 0.30 -10.22 -2.36
C ALA A 48 1.42 -9.20 -2.45
N LYS A 49 2.39 -9.37 -3.36
CA LYS A 49 3.47 -8.40 -3.58
C LYS A 49 2.94 -7.05 -4.03
N GLU A 50 2.02 -7.05 -4.99
CA GLU A 50 1.34 -5.84 -5.46
C GLU A 50 0.62 -5.11 -4.32
N ALA A 51 -0.13 -5.85 -3.49
CA ALA A 51 -0.83 -5.28 -2.35
C ALA A 51 0.13 -4.72 -1.30
N ILE A 52 1.23 -5.41 -0.99
CA ILE A 52 2.26 -4.92 -0.05
C ILE A 52 2.90 -3.64 -0.58
N THR A 53 3.24 -3.57 -1.87
CA THR A 53 3.80 -2.35 -2.46
C THR A 53 2.81 -1.20 -2.39
N ALA A 54 1.54 -1.42 -2.76
CA ALA A 54 0.52 -0.38 -2.63
C ALA A 54 0.41 0.12 -1.19
N VAL A 55 0.32 -0.78 -0.20
CA VAL A 55 0.26 -0.43 1.24
C VAL A 55 1.50 0.36 1.70
N ALA A 56 2.68 0.06 1.16
CA ALA A 56 3.91 0.79 1.49
C ALA A 56 3.89 2.24 0.99
N LEU A 57 3.10 2.54 -0.05
CA LEU A 57 2.98 3.89 -0.61
C LEU A 57 2.01 4.78 0.18
N VAL A 58 1.24 4.25 1.14
CA VAL A 58 0.24 5.02 1.90
C VAL A 58 0.86 6.21 2.66
N ASP A 59 2.08 6.04 3.18
CA ASP A 59 2.80 7.07 3.96
C ASP A 59 3.67 7.99 3.08
N THR A 60 3.71 7.77 1.76
CA THR A 60 4.53 8.57 0.85
C THR A 60 3.88 9.90 0.49
N ASP A 61 4.71 10.90 0.18
CA ASP A 61 4.25 12.17 -0.35
C ASP A 61 3.53 12.00 -1.71
N ASP A 62 2.67 12.94 -2.06
CA ASP A 62 1.83 12.88 -3.27
C ASP A 62 2.67 12.71 -4.55
N SER A 63 3.84 13.35 -4.65
CA SER A 63 4.68 13.24 -5.83
C SER A 63 5.28 11.84 -5.96
N THR A 64 5.80 11.27 -4.88
CA THR A 64 6.30 9.89 -4.85
C THR A 64 5.16 8.88 -5.11
N LEU A 65 3.99 9.09 -4.53
CA LEU A 65 2.83 8.21 -4.76
C LEU A 65 2.45 8.18 -6.24
N LEU A 66 2.27 9.36 -6.86
CA LEU A 66 1.85 9.46 -8.25
C LEU A 66 2.93 8.96 -9.22
N GLU A 67 4.21 9.20 -8.91
CA GLU A 67 5.33 8.61 -9.66
C GLU A 67 5.26 7.07 -9.64
N MET A 68 5.09 6.49 -8.46
CA MET A 68 5.08 5.03 -8.27
C MET A 68 3.79 4.37 -8.78
N MET A 69 2.64 5.06 -8.71
CA MET A 69 1.34 4.59 -9.20
C MET A 69 1.10 4.96 -10.67
N GLY A 70 2.12 5.42 -11.40
CA GLY A 70 1.97 5.85 -12.80
C GLY A 70 1.48 4.75 -13.76
N ASP A 71 1.62 3.48 -13.38
CA ASP A 71 1.12 2.33 -14.14
C ASP A 71 -0.34 1.96 -13.80
N VAL A 72 -0.98 2.69 -12.88
CA VAL A 72 -2.40 2.55 -12.56
C VAL A 72 -3.22 3.35 -13.58
N GLU A 73 -4.12 2.69 -14.30
CA GLU A 73 -5.01 3.33 -15.29
C GLU A 73 -6.18 4.11 -14.64
N LEU A 74 -5.89 4.94 -13.63
CA LEU A 74 -6.87 5.78 -12.93
C LEU A 74 -6.34 7.21 -12.78
N PRO A 75 -7.24 8.21 -12.67
CA PRO A 75 -6.81 9.60 -12.51
C PRO A 75 -6.06 9.85 -11.19
N ASP A 76 -5.10 10.78 -11.20
CA ASP A 76 -4.31 11.16 -10.01
C ASP A 76 -5.19 11.50 -8.79
N HIS A 77 -6.26 12.26 -9.00
CA HIS A 77 -7.20 12.64 -7.94
C HIS A 77 -7.88 11.42 -7.30
N HIS A 78 -8.09 10.35 -8.07
CA HIS A 78 -8.62 9.10 -7.57
C HIS A 78 -7.58 8.37 -6.71
N ILE A 79 -6.33 8.28 -7.17
CA ILE A 79 -5.23 7.64 -6.43
C ILE A 79 -5.03 8.33 -5.08
N LEU A 80 -4.97 9.67 -5.07
CA LEU A 80 -4.85 10.45 -3.85
C LEU A 80 -6.03 10.24 -2.90
N HIS A 81 -7.26 10.25 -3.44
CA HIS A 81 -8.46 10.01 -2.63
C HIS A 81 -8.47 8.60 -2.02
N CYS A 82 -8.09 7.58 -2.79
CA CYS A 82 -7.99 6.21 -2.30
C CYS A 82 -6.87 6.04 -1.27
N ARG A 83 -5.78 6.78 -1.37
CA ARG A 83 -4.74 6.81 -0.32
C ARG A 83 -5.31 7.35 0.99
N GLU A 84 -6.07 8.44 0.95
CA GLU A 84 -6.66 9.00 2.18
C GLU A 84 -7.63 8.00 2.83
N GLN A 85 -8.46 7.31 2.05
CA GLN A 85 -9.29 6.21 2.58
C GLN A 85 -8.45 5.08 3.18
N ALA A 86 -7.31 4.74 2.59
CA ALA A 86 -6.39 3.75 3.15
C ALA A 86 -5.77 4.22 4.48
N LYS A 87 -5.48 5.53 4.63
CA LYS A 87 -5.03 6.11 5.92
C LYS A 87 -6.10 6.03 6.98
N GLU A 88 -7.35 6.38 6.65
CA GLU A 88 -8.48 6.23 7.58
C GLU A 88 -8.64 4.77 8.02
N LEU A 89 -8.50 3.82 7.08
CA LEU A 89 -8.54 2.40 7.39
C LEU A 89 -7.41 1.95 8.32
N ILE A 90 -6.20 2.51 8.20
CA ILE A 90 -5.10 2.23 9.13
C ILE A 90 -5.49 2.65 10.55
N GLU A 91 -6.05 3.85 10.70
CA GLU A 91 -6.44 4.38 12.01
C GLU A 91 -7.59 3.59 12.64
N GLU A 92 -8.58 3.16 11.84
CA GLU A 92 -9.65 2.27 12.31
C GLU A 92 -9.09 0.93 12.79
N LEU A 93 -8.26 0.27 11.97
CA LEU A 93 -7.64 -1.01 12.33
C LEU A 93 -6.73 -0.90 13.56
N ARG A 94 -6.07 0.26 13.73
CA ARG A 94 -5.27 0.54 14.93
C ARG A 94 -6.10 0.58 16.20
N LYS A 95 -7.31 1.17 16.15
CA LYS A 95 -8.24 1.15 17.29
C LYS A 95 -8.79 -0.24 17.58
N GLU A 96 -9.00 -1.06 16.56
CA GLU A 96 -9.52 -2.43 16.71
C GLU A 96 -8.47 -3.41 17.26
N ASN A 97 -7.17 -3.15 17.05
CA ASN A 97 -6.06 -4.04 17.42
C ASN A 97 -5.16 -3.50 18.54
N GLY A 98 -5.49 -2.36 19.13
CA GLY A 98 -4.79 -1.73 20.25
C GLY A 98 -5.51 -1.91 21.57
#